data_AF-A0A4E0QX21-F1
#
_entry.id   AF-A0A4E0QX21-F1
#
_cell.length_a   1.000
_cell.length_b   1.000
_cell.length_c   1.000
_cell.angle_alpha   90.00
_cell.angle_beta   90.00
_cell.angle_gamma   90.00
#
_symmetry.space_group_name_H-M   'P 1'
#
loop_
_entity.id
_entity.type
_entity.pdbx_description
1 polymer ?
#
loop_
_entity_poly.entity_id
_entity_poly.type
_entity_poly.pdbx_seq_one_letter_code
_entity_poly.pdbx_strand_id
1 'polypeptide(L)' 'MRNIHTLIHKFNSRKIARSKKASCPPKKCFNPEFIKEVEQSIQDVKDGKGTKYDSLEDLFASYEK' A
#
# COMPACT_ATOMS: atom_id res chain seq x y z
N MET A 1 9.90 28.43 35.33
CA MET A 1 9.82 28.05 33.90
C MET A 1 10.12 26.56 33.80
N ARG A 2 9.17 25.73 33.34
CA ARG A 2 9.34 24.26 33.33
C ARG A 2 10.19 23.87 32.12
N ASN A 3 11.31 23.19 32.40
CA ASN A 3 12.37 22.86 31.46
C ASN A 3 11.87 21.91 30.36
N ILE A 4 11.89 22.35 29.10
CA ILE A 4 11.35 21.61 27.93
C ILE A 4 12.09 20.29 27.73
N HIS A 5 13.35 20.20 28.15
CA HIS A 5 14.17 19.00 28.04
C HIS A 5 13.63 17.80 28.82
N THR A 6 12.91 18.00 29.94
CA THR A 6 12.34 16.87 30.70
C THR A 6 11.04 16.34 30.08
N LEU A 7 10.31 17.17 29.31
CA LEU A 7 9.13 16.74 28.55
C LEU A 7 9.51 15.83 27.38
N ILE A 8 10.60 16.15 26.67
CA ILE A 8 11.06 15.37 25.50
C ILE A 8 11.50 13.97 25.94
N HIS A 9 12.21 13.85 27.08
CA HIS A 9 12.65 12.55 27.59
C HIS A 9 11.48 11.65 28.07
N LYS A 10 10.37 12.26 28.50
CA LYS A 10 9.15 11.53 28.92
C LYS A 10 8.27 11.14 27.72
N PHE A 11 8.44 11.78 26.56
CA PHE A 11 7.74 11.41 25.33
C PHE A 11 8.37 10.19 24.65
N ASN A 12 9.69 10.07 24.70
CA ASN A 12 10.42 8.94 24.10
C ASN A 12 10.35 7.62 24.89
N SER A 13 9.81 7.64 26.12
CA SER A 13 9.64 6.42 26.94
C SER A 13 8.25 5.78 26.84
N ARG A 14 7.31 6.37 26.06
CA ARG A 14 6.13 5.64 25.59
C ARG A 14 6.54 4.70 24.46
N LYS A 15 7.22 3.64 24.88
CA LYS A 15 7.30 2.36 24.17
C LYS A 15 5.94 2.07 23.54
N ILE A 16 5.88 2.20 22.22
CA ILE A 16 5.38 1.24 21.24
C ILE A 16 4.65 0.05 21.90
N ALA A 17 3.54 0.32 22.57
CA ALA A 17 2.65 -0.68 23.13
C ALA A 17 1.49 -0.77 22.14
N ARG A 18 1.54 -1.84 21.33
CA ARG A 18 0.78 -2.09 20.10
C ARG A 18 1.52 -1.66 18.84
N SER A 19 2.55 -2.44 18.49
CA SER A 19 2.52 -3.03 17.15
C SER A 19 1.17 -3.74 17.00
N LYS A 20 0.15 -3.01 16.55
CA LYS A 20 -1.03 -3.64 15.97
C LYS A 20 -0.45 -4.43 14.81
N LYS A 21 -0.20 -5.72 15.01
CA LYS A 21 0.06 -6.64 13.90
C LYS A 21 -0.99 -6.29 12.87
N ALA A 22 -0.58 -5.90 11.66
CA ALA A 22 -1.52 -5.60 10.61
C ALA A 22 -2.47 -6.79 10.56
N SER A 23 -3.71 -6.60 11.04
CA SER A 23 -4.69 -7.67 11.08
C SER A 23 -5.19 -7.74 9.66
N CYS A 24 -4.48 -8.50 8.82
CA CYS A 24 -4.98 -8.82 7.50
C CYS A 24 -6.40 -9.38 7.70
N PRO A 25 -7.40 -8.86 6.98
CA PRO A 25 -8.76 -9.33 7.12
C PRO A 25 -8.78 -10.86 6.94
N PRO A 26 -9.63 -11.58 7.69
CA PRO A 26 -9.68 -13.04 7.61
C PRO A 26 -9.91 -13.45 6.15
N LYS A 27 -9.26 -14.54 5.70
CA LYS A 27 -9.26 -14.98 4.29
C LYS A 27 -10.66 -15.11 3.66
N LYS A 28 -11.70 -15.26 4.49
CA LYS A 28 -13.12 -15.27 4.09
C LYS A 28 -13.64 -13.94 3.54
N CYS A 29 -12.91 -12.83 3.70
CA CYS A 29 -13.28 -11.50 3.22
C CYS A 29 -12.75 -11.17 1.82
N PHE A 30 -11.92 -12.03 1.23
CA PHE A 30 -11.41 -11.77 -0.11
C PHE A 30 -12.38 -12.33 -1.15
N ASN A 31 -12.82 -11.45 -2.06
CA ASN A 31 -13.58 -11.87 -3.22
C ASN A 31 -12.70 -12.82 -4.07
N PRO A 32 -13.06 -14.10 -4.25
CA PRO A 32 -12.26 -15.05 -5.02
C PRO A 32 -12.13 -14.64 -6.49
N GLU A 33 -13.09 -13.89 -7.05
CA GLU A 33 -12.99 -13.35 -8.41
C GLU A 33 -11.90 -12.28 -8.50
N PHE A 34 -11.83 -11.40 -7.49
CA PHE A 34 -10.78 -10.37 -7.42
C PHE A 34 -9.38 -10.97 -7.29
N ILE A 35 -9.21 -12.05 -6.52
CA ILE A 35 -7.91 -12.74 -6.42
C ILE A 35 -7.49 -13.26 -7.80
N LYS A 36 -8.40 -13.89 -8.55
CA LYS A 36 -8.11 -14.41 -9.89
C LYS A 36 -7.75 -13.31 -10.87
N GLU A 37 -8.46 -12.18 -10.84
CA GLU A 37 -8.19 -11.02 -11.68
C GLU A 37 -6.78 -10.46 -11.42
N VAL A 38 -6.39 -10.36 -10.15
CA VAL A 38 -5.05 -9.91 -9.75
C VAL A 38 -3.97 -10.91 -10.18
N GLU A 39 -4.18 -12.22 -9.95
CA GLU A 39 -3.25 -13.26 -10.39
C GLU A 39 -3.05 -13.24 -11.92
N GLN A 40 -4.13 -13.09 -12.68
CA GLN A 40 -4.08 -12.97 -14.14
C GLN A 40 -3.33 -11.72 -14.58
N SER A 41 -3.62 -10.56 -13.98
CA SER A 41 -2.94 -9.30 -14.29
C SER A 41 -1.43 -9.36 -14.02
N ILE A 42 -1.03 -10.01 -12.92
CA ILE A 42 0.39 -10.24 -12.60
C ILE A 42 1.04 -11.13 -13.67
N GLN A 43 0.34 -12.15 -14.15
CA GLN A 43 0.85 -13.02 -15.20
C GLN A 43 0.97 -12.28 -16.53
N ASP A 44 0.00 -11.46 -16.91
CA ASP A 44 0.04 -10.67 -18.14
C ASP A 44 1.18 -9.64 -18.14
N VAL A 45 1.51 -9.06 -16.98
CA VAL A 45 2.70 -8.21 -16.83
C VAL A 45 3.99 -9.01 -17.03
N LYS A 46 4.09 -10.22 -16.45
CA LYS A 46 5.26 -11.10 -16.64
C LYS A 46 5.43 -11.56 -18.08
N ASP A 47 4.31 -11.83 -18.75
CA ASP A 47 4.28 -12.24 -20.16
C ASP A 47 4.50 -11.05 -21.10
N GLY A 48 4.69 -9.84 -20.58
CA GLY A 48 4.92 -8.63 -21.35
C GLY A 48 3.70 -8.18 -22.16
N LYS A 49 2.50 -8.68 -21.83
CA LYS A 49 1.22 -8.32 -22.45
C LYS A 49 0.63 -7.01 -21.93
N GLY A 50 1.39 -6.26 -21.13
CA GLY A 50 0.99 -4.95 -20.65
C GLY A 50 1.11 -3.87 -21.72
N THR A 51 0.26 -2.85 -21.62
CA THR A 51 0.40 -1.63 -22.40
C THR A 51 1.67 -0.90 -21.94
N LYS A 52 2.62 -0.72 -22.86
CA LYS A 52 3.76 0.17 -22.62
C LYS A 52 3.35 1.58 -22.99
N TYR A 53 3.61 2.50 -22.08
CA TYR A 53 3.52 3.93 -22.32
C TYR A 53 4.93 4.48 -22.34
N ASP A 54 5.25 5.26 -23.37
CA ASP A 54 6.57 5.87 -23.52
C ASP A 54 6.70 7.10 -22.60
N SER A 55 5.57 7.70 -22.21
CA SER A 55 5.48 8.89 -21.38
C SER A 55 4.31 8.84 -20.39
N LEU A 56 4.35 9.66 -19.34
CA LEU A 56 3.21 9.81 -18.43
C LEU A 56 2.05 10.52 -19.13
N GLU A 57 2.35 11.39 -20.09
CA GLU A 57 1.38 12.09 -20.92
C GLU A 57 0.55 11.11 -21.77
N ASP A 58 1.17 10.07 -22.34
CA ASP A 58 0.46 9.00 -23.07
C ASP A 58 -0.48 8.20 -22.16
N LEU A 59 -0.07 7.98 -20.91
CA LEU A 59 -0.91 7.32 -19.93
C LEU A 59 -2.14 8.17 -19.61
N PHE A 60 -1.98 9.46 -19.34
CA PHE A 60 -3.12 10.35 -19.07
C PHE A 60 -4.04 10.49 -20.29
N ALA A 61 -3.49 10.58 -21.50
CA ALA A 61 -4.27 10.62 -22.73
C ALA A 61 -5.13 9.35 -22.94
N SER A 62 -4.73 8.20 -22.41
CA SER A 62 -5.52 6.96 -22.50
C SER A 62 -6.79 6.97 -21.66
N TYR A 63 -6.85 7.80 -20.59
CA TYR A 63 -8.00 7.91 -19.70
C TYR A 63 -9.01 8.98 -20.14
N GLU A 64 -8.64 9.87 -21.05
CA GLU A 64 -9.52 10.94 -21.57
C GLU A 64 -10.39 10.51 -22.76
N LYS A 65 -10.35 9.24 -23.15
CA LYS A 65 -11.22 8.62 -24.17
C LYS A 65 -12.45 7.98 -23.57
#